data_AF-A0A7J9I7R5-F1
#
_entry.id   AF-A0A7J9I7R5-F1
#
_cell.length_a   1.000
_cell.length_b   1.000
_cell.length_c   1.000
_cell.angle_alpha   90.00
_cell.angle_beta   90.00
_cell.angle_gamma   90.00
#
_symmetry.space_group_name_H-M   'P 1'
#
loop_
_entity.id
_entity.type
_entity.pdbx_description
1 polymer ?
#
loop_
_entity_poly.entity_id
_entity_poly.type
_entity_poly.pdbx_seq_one_letter_code
_entity_poly.pdbx_strand_id
1 'polypeptide(L)'
;MLLDIDAAQKNGETIYPDVNNWLMKVDDMIISEWDKVKGLEDEAKNKCFIGLCPNFKACHQLSKKAGEDAGAVDELLQQGGFDRISYLDVPPPLVVVPPKDYEDFDSRKLMFNNIMEAVKDPNVIIIGVHGMAGVGKTTFVLGMRRSKGRK
;
A
#
# COMPACT_ATOMS: atom_id res chain seq x y z
N MET A 1 9.98 2.21 8.75
CA MET A 1 9.19 1.12 8.16
C MET A 1 7.77 1.02 8.73
N LEU A 2 7.54 0.65 10.00
CA LEU A 2 6.17 0.57 10.55
C LEU A 2 5.42 1.92 10.50
N LEU A 3 6.12 3.02 10.78
CA LEU A 3 5.56 4.38 10.63
C LEU A 3 5.23 4.72 9.17
N ASP A 4 6.03 4.22 8.22
CA ASP A 4 5.82 4.46 6.79
C ASP A 4 4.62 3.65 6.28
N ILE A 5 4.42 2.42 6.81
CA ILE A 5 3.26 1.58 6.52
C ILE A 5 1.97 2.23 7.04
N ASP A 6 1.98 2.73 8.27
CA ASP A 6 0.83 3.44 8.86
C ASP A 6 0.51 4.73 8.06
N ALA A 7 1.53 5.48 7.66
CA ALA A 7 1.37 6.64 6.80
C ALA A 7 0.79 6.28 5.42
N ALA A 8 1.30 5.23 4.77
CA ALA A 8 0.80 4.73 3.50
C ALA A 8 -0.68 4.31 3.59
N GLN A 9 -1.06 3.58 4.64
CA GLN A 9 -2.46 3.20 4.88
C GLN A 9 -3.37 4.41 5.09
N LYS A 10 -2.92 5.41 5.86
CA LYS A 10 -3.66 6.67 6.06
C LYS A 10 -3.82 7.47 4.77
N ASN A 11 -2.86 7.35 3.85
CA ASN A 11 -2.90 7.98 2.52
C ASN A 11 -3.73 7.17 1.50
N GLY A 12 -4.32 6.03 1.88
CA GLY A 12 -5.06 5.16 0.98
C GLY A 12 -4.17 4.41 -0.02
N GLU A 13 -2.88 4.30 0.27
CA GLU A 13 -1.93 3.54 -0.53
C GLU A 13 -2.00 2.06 -0.18
N THR A 14 -1.74 1.22 -1.17
CA THR A 14 -1.63 -0.24 -0.98
C THR A 14 -0.17 -0.60 -0.74
N ILE A 15 0.08 -1.40 0.29
CA ILE A 15 1.41 -1.92 0.62
C ILE A 15 1.80 -3.02 -0.37
N TYR A 16 3.05 -3.04 -0.81
CA TYR A 16 3.53 -4.08 -1.71
C TYR A 16 3.41 -5.48 -1.07
N PRO A 17 3.02 -6.51 -1.84
CA PRO A 17 2.90 -7.89 -1.33
C PRO A 17 4.19 -8.40 -0.68
N ASP A 18 5.35 -8.06 -1.25
CA ASP A 18 6.65 -8.50 -0.74
C ASP A 18 6.95 -7.91 0.65
N VAL A 19 6.54 -6.66 0.88
CA VAL A 19 6.67 -5.98 2.18
C VAL A 19 5.76 -6.65 3.21
N ASN A 20 4.52 -6.98 2.85
CA ASN A 20 3.61 -7.71 3.73
C ASN A 20 4.14 -9.11 4.06
N ASN A 21 4.64 -9.84 3.07
CA ASN A 21 5.22 -11.17 3.29
C ASN A 21 6.46 -11.10 4.20
N TRP A 22 7.28 -10.08 4.03
CA TRP A 22 8.42 -9.83 4.92
C TRP A 22 7.98 -9.56 6.36
N LEU A 23 6.97 -8.70 6.57
CA LEU A 23 6.41 -8.43 7.91
C LEU A 23 5.88 -9.71 8.56
N MET A 24 5.18 -10.55 7.80
CA MET A 24 4.67 -11.82 8.31
C MET A 24 5.79 -12.74 8.80
N LYS A 25 6.93 -12.80 8.08
CA LYS A 25 8.09 -13.58 8.50
C LYS A 25 8.71 -13.04 9.80
N VAL A 26 8.80 -11.70 9.93
CA VAL A 26 9.31 -11.06 11.14
C VAL A 26 8.40 -11.38 12.34
N ASP A 27 7.09 -11.24 12.17
CA ASP A 27 6.12 -11.54 13.24
C ASP A 27 6.14 -13.02 13.63
N ASP A 28 6.19 -13.93 12.66
CA ASP A 28 6.27 -15.38 12.91
C ASP A 28 7.55 -15.76 13.65
N MET A 29 8.68 -15.15 13.30
CA MET A 29 9.94 -15.34 14.02
C MET A 29 9.83 -14.87 15.48
N ILE A 30 9.30 -13.66 15.71
CA ILE A 30 9.15 -13.12 17.07
C ILE A 30 8.24 -14.03 17.92
N ILE A 31 7.09 -14.42 17.38
CA ILE A 31 6.11 -15.24 18.10
C ILE A 31 6.65 -16.63 18.39
N SER A 32 7.21 -17.30 17.37
CA SER A 32 7.68 -18.68 17.50
C SER A 32 8.89 -18.82 18.41
N GLU A 33 9.71 -17.77 18.52
CA GLU A 33 10.92 -17.79 19.35
C GLU A 33 10.70 -17.32 20.78
N TRP A 34 9.72 -16.46 21.02
CA TRP A 34 9.39 -15.94 22.34
C TRP A 34 9.19 -17.04 23.39
N ASP A 35 8.32 -18.02 23.12
CA ASP A 35 7.99 -19.07 24.09
C ASP A 35 9.18 -20.00 24.37
N LYS A 36 10.00 -20.29 23.33
CA LYS A 36 11.17 -21.16 23.47
C LYS A 36 12.28 -20.50 24.27
N VAL A 37 12.59 -19.23 23.95
CA VAL A 37 13.62 -18.46 24.66
C VAL A 37 13.21 -18.27 26.12
N LYS A 38 11.94 -17.90 26.37
CA LYS A 38 11.42 -17.71 27.72
C LYS A 38 11.48 -18.99 28.57
N GLY A 39 11.08 -20.13 28.00
CA GLY A 39 11.16 -21.41 28.70
C GLY A 39 12.59 -21.81 29.06
N LEU A 40 13.54 -21.61 28.14
CA LEU A 40 14.96 -21.87 28.39
C LEU A 40 15.55 -20.87 29.41
N GLU A 41 15.12 -19.62 29.41
CA GLU A 41 15.53 -18.60 30.38
C GLU A 41 15.08 -18.96 31.79
N ASP A 42 13.83 -19.40 31.94
CA ASP A 42 13.30 -19.89 33.21
C ASP A 42 14.03 -21.16 33.67
N GLU A 43 14.35 -22.09 32.76
CA GLU A 43 15.15 -23.28 33.07
C GLU A 43 16.60 -22.96 33.46
N ALA A 44 17.22 -21.97 32.83
CA ALA A 44 18.55 -21.48 33.16
C ALA A 44 18.60 -20.83 34.55
N LYS A 45 17.54 -20.12 34.92
CA LYS A 45 17.37 -19.49 36.25
C LYS A 45 17.04 -20.51 37.34
N ASN A 46 16.50 -21.68 37.00
CA ASN A 46 16.28 -22.75 37.95
C ASN A 46 17.60 -23.26 38.52
N LYS A 47 17.75 -23.15 39.84
CA LYS A 47 18.93 -23.58 40.57
C LYS A 47 18.92 -25.10 40.75
N CYS A 48 20.08 -25.73 40.63
CA CYS A 48 20.29 -27.13 41.05
C CYS A 48 19.82 -27.35 42.52
N PHE A 49 19.54 -28.60 42.92
CA PHE A 49 19.09 -29.04 44.26
C PHE A 49 19.92 -28.50 45.47
N ILE A 50 21.05 -27.82 45.24
CA ILE A 50 21.93 -27.20 46.25
C ILE A 50 21.91 -25.65 46.19
N GLY A 51 21.11 -25.03 45.32
CA GLY A 51 20.87 -23.57 45.31
C GLY A 51 22.02 -22.69 44.79
N LEU A 52 23.14 -23.27 44.35
CA LEU A 52 24.40 -22.55 44.08
C LEU A 52 24.80 -22.49 42.60
N CYS A 53 24.28 -23.36 41.74
CA CYS A 53 24.68 -23.41 40.33
C CYS A 53 23.49 -23.19 39.38
N PRO A 54 23.58 -22.22 38.44
CA PRO A 54 22.61 -22.10 37.34
C PRO A 54 22.67 -23.34 36.43
N ASN A 55 21.58 -23.63 35.72
CA ASN A 55 21.51 -24.77 34.81
C ASN A 55 22.36 -24.51 33.56
N PHE A 56 23.61 -24.98 33.58
CA PHE A 56 24.58 -24.78 32.50
C PHE A 56 24.09 -25.32 31.13
N LYS A 57 23.33 -26.41 31.12
CA LYS A 57 22.78 -26.98 29.88
C LYS A 57 21.77 -26.02 29.24
N ALA A 58 20.84 -25.49 30.04
CA ALA A 58 19.88 -24.50 29.57
C ALA A 58 20.58 -23.20 29.15
N CYS A 59 21.58 -22.73 29.90
CA CYS A 59 22.40 -21.57 29.49
C CYS A 59 23.13 -21.77 28.15
N HIS A 60 23.68 -22.97 27.92
CA HIS A 60 24.34 -23.29 26.66
C HIS A 60 23.35 -23.31 25.49
N GLN A 61 22.17 -23.91 25.70
CA GLN A 61 21.10 -23.91 24.70
C GLN A 61 20.61 -22.49 24.39
N LEU A 62 20.45 -21.63 25.39
CA LEU A 62 20.14 -20.21 25.21
C LEU A 62 21.20 -19.50 24.37
N SER A 63 22.48 -19.72 24.69
CA SER A 63 23.59 -19.06 23.96
C SER A 63 23.63 -19.49 22.50
N LYS A 64 23.44 -20.78 22.23
CA LYS A 64 23.36 -21.30 20.85
C LYS A 64 22.18 -20.69 20.10
N LYS A 65 21.02 -20.67 20.76
CA LYS A 65 19.78 -20.13 20.20
C LYS A 65 19.87 -18.64 19.89
N ALA A 66 20.44 -17.85 20.79
CA ALA A 66 20.70 -16.43 20.55
C ALA A 66 21.59 -16.21 19.32
N GLY A 67 22.56 -17.09 19.06
CA GLY A 67 23.37 -17.04 17.84
C GLY A 67 22.58 -17.38 16.57
N GLU A 68 21.73 -18.42 16.62
CA GLU A 68 20.83 -18.80 15.52
C GLU A 68 19.83 -17.68 15.19
N ASP A 69 19.17 -17.13 16.22
CA ASP A 69 18.20 -16.06 16.08
C ASP A 69 18.86 -14.76 15.59
N ALA A 70 20.07 -14.43 16.07
CA ALA A 70 20.81 -13.27 15.57
C ALA A 70 21.12 -13.38 14.07
N GLY A 71 21.47 -14.59 13.59
CA GLY A 71 21.69 -14.83 12.15
C GLY A 71 20.40 -14.66 11.34
N ALA A 72 19.29 -15.22 11.82
CA ALA A 72 18.00 -15.08 11.15
C ALA A 72 17.48 -13.64 11.13
N VAL A 73 17.71 -12.85 12.20
CA VAL A 73 17.43 -11.41 12.21
C VAL A 73 18.28 -10.67 11.18
N ASP A 74 19.57 -11.00 11.06
CA ASP A 74 20.44 -10.36 10.06
C ASP A 74 19.95 -10.64 8.63
N GLU A 75 19.57 -11.87 8.32
CA GLU A 75 18.97 -12.23 7.02
C GLU A 75 17.68 -11.45 6.74
N LEU A 76 16.81 -11.30 7.74
CA LEU A 76 15.58 -10.50 7.61
C LEU A 76 15.88 -9.02 7.40
N LEU A 77 16.88 -8.45 8.09
CA LEU A 77 17.30 -7.07 7.89
C LEU A 77 17.84 -6.85 6.47
N GLN A 78 18.60 -7.80 5.93
CA GLN A 78 19.08 -7.75 4.55
C GLN A 78 17.93 -7.82 3.53
N GLN A 79 16.91 -8.64 3.78
CA GLN A 79 15.70 -8.71 2.94
C GLN A 79 14.80 -7.47 3.07
N GLY A 80 14.89 -6.75 4.19
CA GLY A 80 14.05 -5.59 4.54
C GLY A 80 14.46 -4.25 3.90
N GLY A 81 15.48 -4.24 3.04
CA GLY A 81 16.01 -3.06 2.36
C GLY A 81 15.12 -2.55 1.22
N PHE A 82 13.85 -2.22 1.50
CA PHE A 82 12.92 -1.73 0.49
C PHE A 82 13.06 -0.21 0.27
N ASP A 83 13.38 0.20 -0.96
CA ASP A 83 13.41 1.63 -1.34
C ASP A 83 12.02 2.28 -1.34
N ARG A 84 10.98 1.49 -1.62
CA ARG A 84 9.58 1.94 -1.65
C ARG A 84 8.67 0.82 -1.16
N ILE A 85 7.73 1.14 -0.28
CA ILE A 85 6.91 0.14 0.43
C ILE A 85 5.44 0.12 0.00
N SER A 86 4.99 1.14 -0.72
CA SER A 86 3.59 1.33 -1.08
C SER A 86 3.42 1.99 -2.44
N TYR A 87 2.22 1.83 -3.00
CA TYR A 87 1.78 2.46 -4.23
C TYR A 87 0.34 2.97 -4.10
N LEU A 88 0.05 4.07 -4.80
CA LEU A 88 -1.32 4.53 -5.00
C LEU A 88 -1.99 3.60 -5.99
N ASP A 89 -3.05 2.92 -5.54
CA ASP A 89 -3.87 2.16 -6.44
C ASP A 89 -4.65 3.13 -7.35
N VAL A 90 -4.73 2.83 -8.64
CA VAL A 90 -5.44 3.72 -9.57
C VAL A 90 -6.92 3.71 -9.15
N PRO A 91 -7.53 4.85 -8.77
CA PRO A 91 -8.93 4.86 -8.40
C PRO A 91 -9.74 4.26 -9.55
N PRO A 92 -10.69 3.35 -9.28
CA PRO A 92 -11.58 2.84 -10.31
C PRO A 92 -12.11 4.03 -11.10
N PRO A 93 -12.04 4.01 -12.45
CA PRO A 93 -12.49 5.15 -13.23
C PRO A 93 -13.90 5.49 -12.78
N LEU A 94 -14.14 6.73 -12.35
CA LEU A 94 -15.48 7.20 -11.98
C LEU A 94 -16.42 6.85 -13.15
N VAL A 95 -17.24 5.82 -12.96
CA VAL A 95 -18.24 5.39 -13.93
C VAL A 95 -19.42 6.34 -13.77
N VAL A 96 -19.23 7.58 -14.22
CA VAL A 96 -20.36 8.49 -14.37
C VAL A 96 -21.11 8.04 -15.60
N VAL A 97 -22.19 7.29 -15.39
CA VAL A 97 -23.12 6.89 -16.46
C VAL A 97 -23.75 8.16 -17.00
N PRO A 98 -23.45 8.57 -18.25
CA PRO A 98 -24.10 9.74 -18.82
C PRO A 98 -25.59 9.42 -18.99
N PRO A 99 -26.49 10.41 -18.82
CA PRO A 99 -27.92 10.24 -19.08
C PRO A 99 -28.13 9.57 -20.45
N LYS A 100 -29.11 8.65 -20.54
CA LYS A 100 -29.40 7.92 -21.79
C LYS A 100 -29.82 8.85 -22.94
N ASP A 101 -30.30 10.05 -22.60
CA ASP A 101 -30.98 10.96 -23.52
C ASP A 101 -30.10 12.17 -23.94
N TYR A 102 -28.77 11.98 -23.99
CA TYR A 102 -27.90 13.01 -24.57
C TYR A 102 -28.10 13.02 -26.09
N GLU A 103 -28.82 14.02 -26.60
CA GLU A 103 -28.84 14.33 -28.03
C GLU A 103 -27.54 15.03 -28.45
N ASP A 104 -26.96 14.61 -29.57
CA ASP A 104 -25.86 15.33 -30.19
C ASP A 104 -26.37 16.66 -30.74
N PHE A 105 -26.05 17.74 -30.02
CA PHE A 105 -26.45 19.08 -30.44
C PHE A 105 -25.54 19.57 -31.58
N ASP A 106 -26.03 19.53 -32.81
CA ASP A 106 -25.32 20.08 -33.98
C ASP A 106 -24.90 21.54 -33.77
N SER A 107 -25.71 22.32 -33.04
CA SER A 107 -25.41 23.72 -32.70
C SER A 107 -24.11 23.92 -31.91
N ARG A 108 -23.59 22.88 -31.25
CA ARG A 108 -22.41 22.95 -30.37
C ARG A 108 -21.23 22.11 -30.87
N LYS A 109 -21.32 21.55 -32.07
CA LYS A 109 -20.28 20.70 -32.69
C LYS A 109 -18.93 21.41 -32.84
N LEU A 110 -18.94 22.70 -33.18
CA LEU A 110 -17.71 23.50 -33.28
C LEU A 110 -16.99 23.60 -31.92
N MET A 111 -17.73 23.92 -30.85
CA MET A 111 -17.18 24.01 -29.49
C MET A 111 -16.66 22.67 -29.00
N PHE A 112 -17.38 21.59 -29.30
CA PHE A 112 -16.95 20.22 -29.00
C PHE A 112 -15.60 19.89 -29.64
N ASN A 113 -15.43 20.17 -30.94
CA ASN A 113 -14.19 19.92 -31.65
C ASN A 113 -13.03 20.75 -31.07
N ASN A 114 -13.26 22.02 -30.78
CA ASN A 114 -12.24 22.89 -30.18
C ASN A 114 -11.76 22.35 -28.83
N ILE A 115 -12.67 21.89 -27.97
CA ILE A 115 -12.31 21.29 -26.68
C ILE A 115 -11.58 19.96 -26.90
N MET A 116 -12.03 19.12 -27.83
CA MET A 116 -11.37 17.84 -28.12
C MET A 116 -9.94 18.02 -28.66
N GLU A 117 -9.71 19.05 -29.46
CA GLU A 117 -8.36 19.44 -29.90
C GLU A 117 -7.52 19.97 -28.74
N ALA A 118 -8.06 20.86 -27.90
CA ALA A 118 -7.35 21.36 -26.73
C ALA A 118 -6.94 20.26 -25.73
N VAL A 119 -7.77 19.21 -25.58
CA VAL A 119 -7.45 18.05 -24.72
C VAL A 119 -6.29 17.21 -25.27
N LYS A 120 -5.97 17.29 -26.56
CA LYS A 120 -4.81 16.57 -27.14
C LYS A 120 -3.49 17.30 -26.91
N ASP A 121 -3.53 18.58 -26.58
CA ASP A 121 -2.33 19.39 -26.34
C ASP A 121 -1.72 19.05 -24.97
N PRO A 122 -0.49 18.50 -24.91
CA PRO A 122 0.16 18.17 -23.63
C PRO A 122 0.48 19.40 -22.77
N ASN A 123 0.46 20.61 -23.32
CA ASN A 123 0.68 21.85 -22.57
C ASN A 123 -0.59 22.36 -21.88
N VAL A 124 -1.76 21.82 -22.21
CA VAL A 124 -3.04 22.22 -21.62
C VAL A 124 -3.38 21.30 -20.44
N ILE A 125 -3.23 21.83 -19.23
CA ILE A 125 -3.46 21.07 -17.99
C ILE A 125 -4.95 21.14 -17.56
N ILE A 126 -5.63 22.27 -17.80
CA ILE A 126 -7.01 22.52 -17.34
C ILE A 126 -7.83 23.22 -18.44
N ILE A 127 -9.07 22.77 -18.65
CA ILE A 127 -10.05 23.41 -19.54
C ILE A 127 -11.31 23.76 -18.74
N GLY A 128 -11.66 25.05 -18.70
CA GLY A 128 -12.88 25.54 -18.05
C GLY A 128 -14.02 25.76 -19.04
N VAL A 129 -15.24 25.34 -18.68
CA VAL A 129 -16.47 25.63 -19.44
C VAL A 129 -17.39 26.52 -18.59
N HIS A 130 -17.65 27.75 -19.04
CA HIS A 130 -18.44 28.74 -18.30
C HIS A 130 -19.70 29.20 -19.08
N GLY A 131 -20.64 29.85 -18.38
CA GLY A 131 -21.89 30.34 -18.97
C GLY A 131 -23.04 30.41 -17.96
N MET A 132 -24.20 30.91 -18.39
CA MET A 132 -25.41 31.07 -17.56
C MET A 132 -25.85 29.76 -16.90
N ALA A 133 -26.57 29.84 -15.77
CA ALA A 133 -27.16 28.67 -15.11
C ALA A 133 -28.17 27.97 -16.04
N GLY A 134 -28.32 26.65 -15.93
CA GLY A 134 -29.32 25.89 -16.69
C GLY A 134 -28.97 25.56 -18.16
N VAL A 135 -27.91 26.15 -18.74
CA VAL A 135 -27.54 25.91 -20.17
C VAL A 135 -26.93 24.53 -20.46
N GLY A 136 -26.85 23.64 -19.46
CA GLY A 136 -26.40 22.26 -19.63
C GLY A 136 -24.89 22.06 -19.77
N LYS A 137 -24.05 22.93 -19.18
CA LYS A 137 -22.57 22.80 -19.22
C LYS A 137 -22.08 21.45 -18.69
N THR A 138 -22.60 21.01 -17.55
CA THR A 138 -22.25 19.72 -16.95
C THR A 138 -22.69 18.56 -17.85
N THR A 139 -23.90 18.64 -18.41
CA THR A 139 -24.45 17.66 -19.36
C THR A 139 -23.60 17.55 -20.61
N PHE A 140 -23.10 18.68 -21.13
CA PHE A 140 -22.21 18.72 -22.28
C PHE A 140 -20.88 18.00 -22.01
N VAL A 141 -20.20 18.31 -20.89
CA VAL A 141 -18.96 17.62 -20.49
C VAL A 141 -19.16 16.12 -20.30
N LEU A 142 -20.31 15.71 -19.74
CA LEU A 142 -20.69 14.30 -19.59
C LEU A 142 -20.86 13.59 -20.95
N GLY A 143 -21.48 14.24 -21.92
CA GLY A 143 -21.61 13.73 -23.29
C GLY A 143 -20.25 13.50 -23.96
N MET A 144 -19.30 14.42 -23.78
CA MET A 144 -17.94 14.30 -24.33
C MET A 144 -17.20 13.04 -23.86
N ARG A 145 -17.32 12.69 -22.57
CA ARG A 145 -16.68 11.50 -21.99
C ARG A 145 -17.11 10.21 -22.70
N ARG A 146 -18.35 10.14 -23.17
CA ARG A 146 -18.91 8.97 -23.89
C ARG A 146 -18.30 8.77 -25.27
N SER A 147 -18.00 9.85 -25.99
CA SER A 147 -17.42 9.80 -27.34
C SER A 147 -15.97 9.25 -27.37
N LYS A 148 -15.21 9.42 -26.28
CA LYS A 148 -13.84 8.90 -26.16
C LYS A 148 -13.77 7.38 -25.96
N GLY A 149 -14.81 6.75 -25.42
CA GLY A 149 -14.86 5.31 -25.16
C GLY A 149 -15.30 4.44 -26.36
N ARG A 150 -15.42 5.02 -27.56
CA ARG A 150 -15.92 4.36 -28.78
C ARG A 150 -14.83 4.08 -29.82
N LYS A 151 -13.56 4.08 -29.42
CA LYS A 151 -12.40 3.70 -30.25
C LYS A 151 -11.69 2.51 -29.65
#